data_AF-A0A6P0RFA0-F1
#
_entry.id   AF-A0A6P0RFA0-F1
#
_cell.length_a   1.000
_cell.length_b   1.000
_cell.length_c   1.000
_cell.angle_alpha   90.00
_cell.angle_beta   90.00
_cell.angle_gamma   90.00
#
_symmetry.space_group_name_H-M   'P 1'
#
loop_
_entity.id
_entity.type
_entity.pdbx_description
1 polymer ?
#
loop_
_entity_poly.entity_id
_entity_poly.type
_entity_poly.pdbx_seq_one_letter_code
_entity_poly.pdbx_strand_id
1 'polypeptide(L)'
;MIEKKNTLQLLGSNEVVDFFFLCLSAVLIGYITYLFIDYCYRLKVKWDSENLISFIVVVTSMLIMLVWIISVQIPVVYQYCDYSYQSAYNSIDEFKKFLLSEAKKKVSERFFQKRLIDSIGKYDYNLKKEKLLNILKESVVINNFLGKEKLLYLNSHRNFGESCIQFGANQNLEDKMFKPIEFEEEYCASDRNAPWQKIQEEKEKVIINRLQEYEPKLRQLVSKDDLSFLLEKLVFEENLKGRKYCGTIKFTILPIQLQAILIKDVKIGEFQVIPRVKGKDKNQKQAEFQFAILSDKYNWKYGSDNQIELNGKVADISPLLSRKEMISNFRETSELISVGTASCEGQTISEDKRSYDRAINLGKWLKQALEKHNNLKAKERYTLTLGKYKRQCSGTEQETAPQRRVIIISIIYRDPDVDLSGALRNAMKKRQDLSFDIENYGRFDLKRSN
;
A
#
# COMPACT_ATOMS: atom_id res chain seq x y z
N MET A 1 16.14 7.02 22.82
CA MET A 1 15.52 6.20 21.75
C MET A 1 15.47 7.09 20.51
N ILE A 2 16.42 6.94 19.58
CA ILE A 2 16.49 7.78 18.36
C ILE A 2 15.39 7.28 17.43
N GLU A 3 14.39 8.12 17.15
CA GLU A 3 13.32 7.82 16.21
C GLU A 3 13.94 7.69 14.80
N LYS A 4 14.10 6.45 14.33
CA LYS A 4 14.69 6.15 13.02
C LYS A 4 13.74 6.57 11.91
N LYS A 5 14.08 7.62 11.16
CA LYS A 5 13.36 8.03 9.94
C LYS A 5 14.09 7.54 8.70
N ASN A 6 13.52 6.56 8.01
CA ASN A 6 13.92 6.23 6.64
C ASN A 6 13.57 7.45 5.76
N THR A 7 14.57 8.03 5.10
CA THR A 7 14.40 9.33 4.43
C THR A 7 14.82 9.22 2.97
N LEU A 8 13.88 9.49 2.05
CA LEU A 8 14.20 9.73 0.66
C LEU A 8 14.89 11.10 0.56
N GLN A 9 16.15 11.12 0.15
CA GLN A 9 16.90 12.38 -0.03
C GLN A 9 16.96 12.72 -1.52
N LEU A 10 16.66 13.97 -1.84
CA LEU A 10 16.97 14.51 -3.17
C LEU A 10 18.43 14.92 -3.15
N LEU A 11 19.25 14.28 -3.97
CA LEU A 11 20.63 14.67 -4.16
C LEU A 11 20.67 15.64 -5.35
N GLY A 12 20.40 16.93 -5.09
CA GLY A 12 20.55 17.94 -6.14
C GLY A 12 19.54 19.09 -6.18
N SER A 13 18.41 19.05 -5.46
CA SER A 13 17.59 20.27 -5.26
C SER A 13 18.11 21.02 -4.03
N ASN A 14 19.34 21.51 -4.13
CA ASN A 14 19.77 22.49 -3.16
C ASN A 14 19.43 23.84 -3.76
N GLU A 15 18.62 24.63 -3.08
CA GLU A 15 18.55 26.09 -3.30
C GLU A 15 19.97 26.69 -3.32
N VAL A 16 20.94 26.04 -2.65
CA VAL A 16 22.37 26.35 -2.70
C VAL A 16 23.00 26.05 -4.06
N VAL A 17 22.63 24.97 -4.76
CA VAL A 17 23.15 24.66 -6.10
C VAL A 17 22.52 25.62 -7.12
N ASP A 18 21.23 25.91 -7.01
CA ASP A 18 20.58 26.93 -7.86
C ASP A 18 21.19 28.32 -7.61
N PHE A 19 21.46 28.68 -6.37
CA PHE A 19 22.16 29.93 -6.01
C PHE A 19 23.62 29.94 -6.51
N PHE A 20 24.35 28.82 -6.39
CA PHE A 20 25.72 28.72 -6.89
C PHE A 20 25.77 28.80 -8.42
N PHE A 21 24.81 28.18 -9.12
CA PHE A 21 24.68 28.30 -10.57
C PHE A 21 24.25 29.71 -10.99
N LEU A 22 23.39 30.38 -10.22
CA LEU A 22 23.03 31.79 -10.44
C LEU A 22 24.24 32.71 -10.24
N CYS A 23 25.05 32.49 -9.20
CA CYS A 23 26.27 33.23 -8.97
C CYS A 23 27.35 32.95 -10.02
N LEU A 24 27.57 31.67 -10.35
CA LEU A 24 28.56 31.28 -11.36
C LEU A 24 28.17 31.77 -12.76
N SER A 25 26.87 31.72 -13.10
CA SER A 25 26.37 32.31 -14.34
C SER A 25 26.52 33.83 -14.32
N ALA A 26 26.17 34.53 -13.24
CA ALA A 26 26.41 35.98 -13.15
C ALA A 26 27.89 36.36 -13.31
N VAL A 27 28.81 35.60 -12.72
CA VAL A 27 30.27 35.80 -12.86
C VAL A 27 30.73 35.51 -14.28
N LEU A 28 30.27 34.41 -14.88
CA LEU A 28 30.63 34.03 -16.25
C LEU A 28 30.09 35.05 -17.25
N ILE A 29 28.87 35.55 -17.04
CA ILE A 29 28.27 36.64 -17.83
C ILE A 29 29.13 37.88 -17.71
N GLY A 30 29.45 38.32 -16.49
CA GLY A 30 30.32 39.47 -16.26
C GLY A 30 31.70 39.32 -16.95
N TYR A 31 32.29 38.13 -16.88
CA TYR A 31 33.58 37.84 -17.50
C TYR A 31 33.52 37.83 -19.04
N ILE A 32 32.50 37.21 -19.63
CA ILE A 32 32.29 37.21 -21.09
C ILE A 32 32.00 38.63 -21.58
N THR A 33 31.17 39.39 -20.86
CA THR A 33 30.90 40.80 -21.16
C THR A 33 32.19 41.63 -21.10
N TYR A 34 33.02 41.42 -20.08
CA TYR A 34 34.32 42.11 -19.96
C TYR A 34 35.27 41.77 -21.11
N LEU A 35 35.47 40.49 -21.41
CA LEU A 35 36.33 40.05 -22.52
C LEU A 35 35.86 40.60 -23.87
N PHE A 36 34.55 40.66 -24.06
CA PHE A 36 33.98 41.23 -25.28
C PHE A 36 34.20 42.74 -25.36
N ILE A 37 33.99 43.48 -24.26
CA ILE A 37 34.29 44.91 -24.20
C ILE A 37 35.77 45.18 -24.50
N ASP A 38 36.69 44.41 -23.91
CA ASP A 38 38.13 44.53 -24.18
C ASP A 38 38.45 44.24 -25.66
N TYR A 39 37.86 43.18 -26.23
CA TYR A 39 38.02 42.83 -27.64
C TYR A 39 37.53 43.94 -28.58
N CYS A 40 36.35 44.50 -28.33
CA CYS A 40 35.79 45.59 -29.14
C CYS A 40 36.59 46.90 -28.99
N TYR A 41 37.12 47.16 -27.80
CA TYR A 41 38.01 48.30 -27.55
C TYR A 41 39.30 48.18 -28.37
N ARG A 42 39.90 46.99 -28.43
CA ARG A 42 41.09 46.72 -29.27
C ARG A 42 40.82 46.87 -30.76
N LEU A 43 39.60 46.59 -31.21
CA LEU A 43 39.18 46.74 -32.60
C LEU A 43 38.73 48.17 -32.97
N LYS A 44 38.73 49.13 -32.02
CA LYS A 44 38.26 50.51 -32.23
C LYS A 44 36.86 50.61 -32.86
N VAL A 45 35.97 49.68 -32.52
CA VAL A 45 34.59 49.72 -32.98
C VAL A 45 33.89 50.92 -32.35
N LYS A 46 33.36 51.84 -33.17
CA LYS A 46 32.51 52.94 -32.69
C LYS A 46 31.12 52.38 -32.40
N TRP A 47 30.76 52.34 -31.13
CA TRP A 47 29.40 51.98 -30.70
C TRP A 47 28.54 53.23 -30.65
N ASP A 48 27.40 53.20 -31.35
CA ASP A 48 26.26 54.04 -30.96
C ASP A 48 25.45 53.33 -29.85
N SER A 49 24.62 54.08 -29.15
CA SER A 49 23.84 53.57 -28.03
C SER A 49 22.84 52.48 -28.43
N GLU A 50 22.38 52.46 -29.68
CA GLU A 50 21.39 51.49 -30.17
C GLU A 50 22.00 50.10 -30.42
N ASN A 51 23.21 50.05 -30.96
CA ASN A 51 23.93 48.79 -31.20
C ASN A 51 24.35 48.11 -29.88
N LEU A 52 24.69 48.90 -28.85
CA LEU A 52 25.05 48.37 -27.54
C LEU A 52 23.85 47.70 -26.84
N ILE A 53 22.67 48.35 -26.88
CA ILE A 53 21.45 47.80 -26.28
C ILE A 53 21.03 46.52 -27.00
N SER A 54 21.03 46.53 -28.34
CA SER A 54 20.67 45.35 -29.14
C SER A 54 21.57 44.15 -28.84
N PHE A 55 22.87 44.39 -28.68
CA PHE A 55 23.83 43.34 -28.33
C PHE A 55 23.59 42.75 -26.94
N ILE A 56 23.37 43.60 -25.93
CA ILE A 56 23.08 43.16 -24.55
C ILE A 56 21.82 42.27 -24.54
N VAL A 57 20.78 42.65 -25.27
CA VAL A 57 19.52 41.87 -25.36
C VAL A 57 19.75 40.49 -26.00
N VAL A 58 20.55 40.41 -27.06
CA VAL A 58 20.85 39.13 -27.73
C VAL A 58 21.66 38.21 -26.81
N VAL A 59 22.71 38.73 -26.19
CA VAL A 59 23.58 37.94 -25.30
C VAL A 59 22.82 37.45 -24.07
N THR A 60 22.05 38.33 -23.42
CA THR A 60 21.20 37.93 -22.28
C THR A 60 20.16 36.89 -22.68
N SER A 61 19.53 37.01 -23.85
CA SER A 61 18.57 36.01 -24.35
C SER A 61 19.22 34.65 -24.63
N MET A 62 20.42 34.62 -25.23
CA MET A 62 21.17 33.38 -25.45
C MET A 62 21.60 32.72 -24.14
N LEU A 63 22.01 33.50 -23.15
CA LEU A 63 22.37 33.01 -21.82
C LEU A 63 21.15 32.47 -21.07
N ILE A 64 20.01 33.13 -21.14
CA ILE A 64 18.75 32.64 -20.57
C ILE A 64 18.37 31.31 -21.22
N MET A 65 18.47 31.19 -22.55
CA MET A 65 18.25 29.91 -23.24
C MET A 65 19.26 28.84 -22.82
N LEU A 66 20.54 29.16 -22.69
CA LEU A 66 21.57 28.21 -22.29
C LEU A 66 21.34 27.70 -20.85
N VAL A 67 21.03 28.61 -19.92
CA VAL A 67 20.67 28.26 -18.53
C VAL A 67 19.40 27.42 -18.50
N TRP A 68 18.41 27.73 -19.34
CA TRP A 68 17.20 26.93 -19.47
C TRP A 68 17.50 25.52 -20.02
N ILE A 69 18.32 25.40 -21.06
CA ILE A 69 18.74 24.11 -21.63
C ILE A 69 19.53 23.27 -20.60
N ILE A 70 20.45 23.89 -19.86
CA ILE A 70 21.26 23.21 -18.84
C ILE A 70 20.41 22.79 -17.64
N SER A 71 19.50 23.65 -17.17
CA SER A 71 18.61 23.35 -16.04
C SER A 71 17.57 22.28 -16.37
N VAL A 72 17.13 22.18 -17.63
CA VAL A 72 16.20 21.13 -18.10
C VAL A 72 16.86 19.73 -18.16
N GLN A 73 18.20 19.64 -18.15
CA GLN A 73 18.90 18.37 -18.36
C GLN A 73 19.54 17.74 -17.13
N ILE A 74 19.55 18.38 -15.95
CA ILE A 74 20.09 17.71 -14.76
C ILE A 74 19.05 16.70 -14.28
N PRO A 75 19.30 15.37 -14.41
CA PRO A 75 18.35 14.39 -13.96
C PRO A 75 18.21 14.51 -12.45
N VAL A 76 16.97 14.66 -11.97
CA VAL A 76 16.70 14.66 -10.54
C VAL A 76 17.12 13.30 -9.95
N VAL A 77 18.13 13.33 -9.07
CA VAL A 77 18.68 12.12 -8.45
C VAL A 77 18.03 11.91 -7.09
N TYR A 78 17.50 10.71 -6.91
CA TYR A 78 16.94 10.24 -5.65
C TYR A 78 17.91 9.26 -5.00
N GLN A 79 18.00 9.35 -3.67
CA GLN A 79 18.64 8.34 -2.85
C GLN A 79 17.65 7.81 -1.82
N TYR A 80 17.48 6.49 -1.80
CA TYR A 80 16.74 5.78 -0.76
C TYR A 80 17.71 4.86 -0.04
N CYS A 81 17.68 4.87 1.29
CA CYS A 81 18.55 4.06 2.12
C CYS A 81 17.71 3.25 3.11
N ASP A 82 18.12 2.01 3.33
CA ASP A 82 17.55 1.15 4.35
C ASP A 82 18.62 0.21 4.93
N TYR A 83 18.34 -0.35 6.10
CA TYR A 83 19.27 -1.23 6.78
C TYR A 83 19.25 -2.65 6.19
N SER A 84 20.43 -3.16 5.85
CA SER A 84 20.63 -4.53 5.36
C SER A 84 20.74 -5.51 6.53
N TYR A 85 19.66 -5.67 7.29
CA TYR A 85 19.63 -6.72 8.32
C TYR A 85 19.61 -8.10 7.64
N GLN A 86 20.75 -8.81 7.65
CA GLN A 86 20.93 -10.10 6.96
C GLN A 86 19.93 -11.19 7.38
N SER A 87 19.32 -11.10 8.58
CA SER A 87 18.29 -12.04 9.02
C SER A 87 16.92 -11.82 8.37
N ALA A 88 16.69 -10.65 7.75
CA ALA A 88 15.41 -10.30 7.15
C ALA A 88 15.30 -10.69 5.67
N TYR A 89 16.41 -11.05 5.01
CA TYR A 89 16.46 -11.33 3.58
C TYR A 89 17.34 -12.56 3.32
N ASN A 90 16.89 -13.45 2.43
CA ASN A 90 17.59 -14.69 2.14
C ASN A 90 18.79 -14.50 1.21
N SER A 91 18.86 -13.36 0.50
CA SER A 91 19.97 -13.03 -0.38
C SER A 91 20.11 -11.52 -0.60
N ILE A 92 21.28 -11.11 -1.09
CA ILE A 92 21.55 -9.73 -1.50
C ILE A 92 20.56 -9.30 -2.61
N ASP A 93 20.19 -10.20 -3.52
CA ASP A 93 19.27 -9.87 -4.60
C ASP A 93 17.83 -9.66 -4.11
N GLU A 94 17.39 -10.41 -3.08
CA GLU A 94 16.11 -10.17 -2.41
C GLU A 94 16.10 -8.80 -1.73
N PHE A 95 17.19 -8.44 -1.05
CA PHE A 95 17.34 -7.13 -0.43
C PHE A 95 17.39 -5.98 -1.46
N LYS A 96 18.08 -6.15 -2.60
CA LYS A 96 18.09 -5.17 -3.70
C LYS A 96 16.69 -4.96 -4.28
N LYS A 97 15.92 -6.04 -4.48
CA LYS A 97 14.52 -5.97 -4.93
C LYS A 97 13.64 -5.21 -3.92
N PHE A 98 13.84 -5.48 -2.62
CA PHE A 98 13.16 -4.75 -1.55
C PHE A 98 13.49 -3.26 -1.57
N LEU A 99 14.79 -2.89 -1.58
CA LEU A 99 15.25 -1.51 -1.66
C LEU A 99 14.66 -0.78 -2.87
N LEU A 100 14.64 -1.43 -4.03
CA LEU A 100 14.08 -0.87 -5.26
C LEU A 100 12.56 -0.64 -5.14
N SER A 101 11.82 -1.60 -4.59
CA SER A 101 10.38 -1.47 -4.36
C SER A 101 10.05 -0.30 -3.43
N GLU A 102 10.72 -0.21 -2.29
CA GLU A 102 10.49 0.87 -1.33
C GLU A 102 10.93 2.23 -1.86
N ALA A 103 12.03 2.28 -2.61
CA ALA A 103 12.47 3.49 -3.31
C ALA A 103 11.39 3.99 -4.29
N LYS A 104 10.84 3.12 -5.14
CA LYS A 104 9.73 3.46 -6.05
C LYS A 104 8.50 3.93 -5.32
N LYS A 105 8.15 3.27 -4.20
CA LYS A 105 7.01 3.65 -3.35
C LYS A 105 7.19 5.05 -2.77
N LYS A 106 8.38 5.38 -2.25
CA LYS A 106 8.71 6.71 -1.71
C LYS A 106 8.71 7.80 -2.77
N VAL A 107 9.19 7.50 -3.96
CA VAL A 107 9.13 8.43 -5.10
C VAL A 107 7.69 8.67 -5.52
N SER A 108 6.86 7.61 -5.59
CA SER A 108 5.43 7.73 -5.86
C SER A 108 4.74 8.60 -4.83
N GLU A 109 5.05 8.41 -3.56
CA GLU A 109 4.53 9.23 -2.47
C GLU A 109 4.82 10.71 -2.69
N ARG A 110 6.01 11.04 -3.20
CA ARG A 110 6.41 12.43 -3.50
C ARG A 110 5.75 12.97 -4.78
N PHE A 111 5.82 12.24 -5.88
CA PHE A 111 5.24 12.65 -7.17
C PHE A 111 3.73 12.88 -7.08
N PHE A 112 3.04 12.01 -6.36
CA PHE A 112 1.59 12.01 -6.31
C PHE A 112 1.05 12.56 -5.00
N GLN A 113 1.88 13.13 -4.10
CA GLN A 113 1.43 13.56 -2.77
C GLN A 113 0.18 14.44 -2.83
N LYS A 114 0.23 15.49 -3.66
CA LYS A 114 -0.88 16.43 -3.82
C LYS A 114 -2.11 15.75 -4.44
N ARG A 115 -1.92 15.04 -5.57
CA ARG A 115 -3.00 14.31 -6.25
C ARG A 115 -3.65 13.27 -5.32
N LEU A 116 -2.88 12.54 -4.51
CA LEU A 116 -3.36 11.57 -3.53
C LEU A 116 -4.15 12.22 -2.40
N ILE A 117 -3.69 13.36 -1.87
CA ILE A 117 -4.44 14.12 -0.86
C ILE A 117 -5.78 14.59 -1.43
N ASP A 118 -5.76 15.10 -2.66
CA ASP A 118 -6.94 15.61 -3.34
C ASP A 118 -7.94 14.50 -3.74
N SER A 119 -7.48 13.25 -3.88
CA SER A 119 -8.26 12.09 -4.40
C SER A 119 -8.79 11.11 -3.34
N ILE A 120 -8.33 11.17 -2.10
CA ILE A 120 -8.65 10.17 -1.05
C ILE A 120 -9.59 10.76 0.02
N GLY A 121 -9.71 12.08 0.09
CA GLY A 121 -10.31 12.77 1.22
C GLY A 121 -9.49 12.60 2.52
N LYS A 122 -9.85 13.36 3.57
CA LYS A 122 -9.12 13.34 4.85
C LYS A 122 -9.41 12.11 5.74
N TYR A 123 -10.54 11.44 5.54
CA TYR A 123 -10.96 10.29 6.34
C TYR A 123 -10.43 8.97 5.72
N ASP A 124 -9.77 8.14 6.52
CA ASP A 124 -9.14 6.86 6.12
C ASP A 124 -7.88 6.97 5.21
N TYR A 125 -7.16 8.09 5.32
CA TYR A 125 -6.02 8.39 4.46
C TYR A 125 -4.90 7.32 4.47
N ASN A 126 -4.61 6.66 5.60
CA ASN A 126 -3.42 5.81 5.71
C ASN A 126 -3.56 4.46 4.97
N LEU A 127 -4.68 3.75 5.15
CA LEU A 127 -4.89 2.47 4.48
C LEU A 127 -5.11 2.68 2.98
N LYS A 128 -5.89 3.70 2.62
CA LYS A 128 -6.17 4.06 1.23
C LYS A 128 -4.90 4.51 0.49
N LYS A 129 -4.05 5.31 1.14
CA LYS A 129 -2.75 5.74 0.60
C LYS A 129 -1.83 4.56 0.33
N GLU A 130 -1.70 3.61 1.25
CA GLU A 130 -0.83 2.45 1.07
C GLU A 130 -1.22 1.61 -0.15
N LYS A 131 -2.52 1.36 -0.35
CA LYS A 131 -3.02 0.66 -1.55
C LYS A 131 -2.67 1.41 -2.83
N LEU A 132 -2.93 2.72 -2.87
CA LEU A 132 -2.68 3.54 -4.05
C LEU A 132 -1.18 3.69 -4.33
N LEU A 133 -0.34 3.81 -3.30
CA LEU A 133 1.12 3.84 -3.48
C LEU A 133 1.67 2.53 -4.03
N ASN A 134 1.08 1.39 -3.67
CA ASN A 134 1.46 0.10 -4.25
C ASN A 134 1.10 -0.04 -5.74
N ILE A 135 0.09 0.70 -6.23
CA ILE A 135 -0.20 0.79 -7.67
C ILE A 135 0.78 1.75 -8.33
N LEU A 136 0.92 2.95 -7.74
CA LEU A 136 1.71 4.03 -8.31
C LEU A 136 3.19 3.67 -8.41
N LYS A 137 3.73 2.86 -7.50
CA LYS A 137 5.14 2.45 -7.58
C LYS A 137 5.46 1.71 -8.87
N GLU A 138 4.51 0.97 -9.45
CA GLU A 138 4.73 0.26 -10.71
C GLU A 138 4.83 1.22 -11.90
N SER A 139 4.25 2.41 -11.79
CA SER A 139 4.36 3.48 -12.81
C SER A 139 5.63 4.31 -12.71
N VAL A 140 6.36 4.19 -11.60
CA VAL A 140 7.65 4.85 -11.43
C VAL A 140 8.69 4.07 -12.23
N VAL A 141 9.13 4.70 -13.31
CA VAL A 141 10.23 4.20 -14.11
C VAL A 141 11.50 4.75 -13.49
N ILE A 142 12.31 3.83 -12.99
CA ILE A 142 13.63 4.16 -12.50
C ILE A 142 14.57 4.16 -13.69
N ASN A 143 15.15 5.32 -13.96
CA ASN A 143 16.16 5.51 -14.99
C ASN A 143 17.54 5.38 -14.36
N ASN A 144 18.44 4.77 -15.12
CA ASN A 144 19.81 4.68 -14.67
C ASN A 144 20.50 6.05 -14.67
N PHE A 145 21.47 6.16 -13.77
CA PHE A 145 22.26 7.36 -13.55
C PHE A 145 23.21 7.61 -14.73
N LEU A 146 23.13 8.81 -15.35
CA LEU A 146 24.09 9.31 -16.34
C LEU A 146 24.38 8.36 -17.53
N GLY A 147 23.36 7.64 -18.04
CA GLY A 147 23.54 6.75 -19.19
C GLY A 147 24.32 5.46 -18.90
N LYS A 148 24.64 5.14 -17.64
CA LYS A 148 25.20 3.83 -17.26
C LYS A 148 24.09 2.78 -17.24
N GLU A 149 24.36 1.53 -17.61
CA GLU A 149 23.31 0.50 -17.70
C GLU A 149 22.81 -0.05 -16.36
N LYS A 150 23.41 0.32 -15.22
CA LYS A 150 23.15 -0.33 -13.92
C LYS A 150 22.84 0.66 -12.80
N LEU A 151 21.85 0.30 -11.96
CA LEU A 151 21.52 0.95 -10.70
C LEU A 151 22.74 0.98 -9.76
N LEU A 152 22.96 2.12 -9.10
CA LEU A 152 24.05 2.30 -8.15
C LEU A 152 23.57 1.94 -6.74
N TYR A 153 24.12 0.84 -6.20
CA TYR A 153 23.95 0.45 -4.80
C TYR A 153 25.21 0.84 -4.04
N LEU A 154 25.04 1.62 -2.98
CA LEU A 154 26.13 2.19 -2.19
C LEU A 154 25.90 1.87 -0.71
N ASN A 155 26.96 1.77 0.08
CA ASN A 155 26.80 1.80 1.53
C ASN A 155 26.64 3.24 2.00
N SER A 156 25.80 3.47 3.00
CA SER A 156 25.64 4.78 3.61
C SER A 156 26.95 5.21 4.26
N HIS A 157 27.44 6.41 3.93
CA HIS A 157 28.58 7.01 4.61
C HIS A 157 28.24 7.44 6.06
N ARG A 158 26.94 7.47 6.41
CA ARG A 158 26.47 7.97 7.72
C ARG A 158 26.36 6.85 8.76
N ASN A 159 25.96 5.64 8.33
CA ASN A 159 25.69 4.54 9.25
C ASN A 159 26.22 3.21 8.69
N PHE A 160 27.02 2.50 9.49
CA PHE A 160 27.42 1.13 9.17
C PHE A 160 26.18 0.21 9.15
N GLY A 161 26.01 -0.56 8.07
CA GLY A 161 24.89 -1.49 7.87
C GLY A 161 23.68 -0.90 7.13
N GLU A 162 23.71 0.37 6.75
CA GLU A 162 22.72 0.97 5.86
C GLU A 162 23.21 0.91 4.41
N SER A 163 22.35 0.42 3.52
CA SER A 163 22.61 0.34 2.09
C SER A 163 21.61 1.21 1.35
N CYS A 164 22.13 1.96 0.39
CA CYS A 164 21.41 2.94 -0.38
C CYS A 164 21.32 2.52 -1.84
N ILE A 165 20.25 2.92 -2.49
CA ILE A 165 20.09 2.92 -3.93
C ILE A 165 20.02 4.37 -4.42
N GLN A 166 20.85 4.72 -5.39
CA GLN A 166 20.81 5.99 -6.11
C GLN A 166 20.25 5.79 -7.51
N PHE A 167 19.31 6.65 -7.89
CA PHE A 167 18.59 6.48 -9.14
C PHE A 167 17.96 7.78 -9.64
N GLY A 168 17.79 7.88 -10.96
CA GLY A 168 16.87 8.86 -11.55
C GLY A 168 15.46 8.27 -11.56
N ALA A 169 14.44 9.09 -11.40
CA ALA A 169 13.06 8.62 -11.54
C ALA A 169 12.27 9.54 -12.45
N ASN A 170 11.51 8.93 -13.35
CA ASN A 170 10.46 9.61 -14.09
C ASN A 170 9.13 8.93 -13.79
N GLN A 171 8.05 9.68 -13.91
CA GLN A 171 6.72 9.11 -13.92
C GLN A 171 6.37 8.75 -15.37
N ASN A 172 6.08 7.48 -15.63
CA ASN A 172 5.41 7.09 -16.87
C ASN A 172 3.95 6.79 -16.54
N LEU A 173 3.30 7.77 -15.92
CA LEU A 173 1.92 7.64 -15.54
C LEU A 173 1.08 8.41 -16.55
N GLU A 174 0.23 7.69 -17.27
CA GLU A 174 -0.74 8.34 -18.14
C GLU A 174 -1.68 9.20 -17.30
N ASP A 175 -1.77 10.50 -17.60
CA ASP A 175 -2.63 11.45 -16.85
C ASP A 175 -4.10 11.00 -16.79
N LYS A 176 -4.53 10.11 -17.71
CA LYS A 176 -5.84 9.48 -17.70
C LYS A 176 -6.18 8.79 -16.37
N MET A 177 -5.21 8.28 -15.60
CA MET A 177 -5.48 7.58 -14.34
C MET A 177 -5.97 8.49 -13.20
N PHE A 178 -5.72 9.79 -13.30
CA PHE A 178 -6.21 10.81 -12.36
C PHE A 178 -7.31 11.68 -12.97
N LYS A 179 -7.74 11.41 -14.20
CA LYS A 179 -8.86 12.12 -14.82
C LYS A 179 -10.16 11.50 -14.30
N PRO A 180 -11.02 12.25 -13.58
CA PRO A 180 -12.32 11.74 -13.13
C PRO A 180 -13.15 11.28 -14.33
N ILE A 181 -13.82 10.14 -14.15
CA ILE A 181 -14.86 9.67 -15.04
C ILE A 181 -16.18 9.99 -14.36
N GLU A 182 -17.05 10.69 -15.08
CA GLU A 182 -18.37 11.07 -14.60
C GLU A 182 -19.41 10.07 -15.11
N PHE A 183 -20.33 9.70 -14.22
CA PHE A 183 -21.46 8.84 -14.49
C PHE A 183 -22.75 9.55 -14.11
N GLU A 184 -23.78 9.29 -14.89
CA GLU A 184 -25.13 9.81 -14.69
C GLU A 184 -26.12 8.69 -14.94
N GLU A 185 -26.82 8.27 -13.90
CA GLU A 185 -27.73 7.13 -13.95
C GLU A 185 -29.11 7.50 -13.41
N GLU A 186 -30.15 7.05 -14.11
CA GLU A 186 -31.51 7.17 -13.62
C GLU A 186 -31.80 6.10 -12.57
N TYR A 187 -32.45 6.51 -11.48
CA TYR A 187 -32.88 5.64 -10.41
C TYR A 187 -34.36 5.89 -10.10
N CYS A 188 -35.08 4.82 -9.77
CA CYS A 188 -36.44 4.87 -9.25
C CYS A 188 -36.62 3.85 -8.14
N ALA A 189 -37.12 4.28 -6.98
CA ALA A 189 -37.40 3.39 -5.87
C ALA A 189 -38.47 2.35 -6.21
N SER A 190 -38.25 1.12 -5.76
CA SER A 190 -39.17 0.01 -6.00
C SER A 190 -40.52 0.18 -5.29
N ASP A 191 -40.52 0.85 -4.14
CA ASP A 191 -41.69 1.06 -3.28
C ASP A 191 -41.73 2.51 -2.77
N ARG A 192 -42.94 3.09 -2.79
CA ARG A 192 -43.22 4.47 -2.39
C ARG A 192 -43.08 4.69 -0.89
N ASN A 193 -43.21 3.64 -0.08
CA ASN A 193 -43.08 3.68 1.38
C ASN A 193 -41.83 2.94 1.87
N ALA A 194 -40.87 2.68 0.98
CA ALA A 194 -39.63 2.02 1.33
C ALA A 194 -38.90 2.81 2.44
N PRO A 195 -38.39 2.14 3.49
CA PRO A 195 -37.52 2.77 4.47
C PRO A 195 -36.31 3.40 3.77
N TRP A 196 -35.80 4.51 4.30
CA TRP A 196 -34.66 5.22 3.71
C TRP A 196 -33.45 4.29 3.46
N GLN A 197 -33.19 3.36 4.38
CA GLN A 197 -32.14 2.36 4.22
C GLN A 197 -32.30 1.50 2.94
N LYS A 198 -33.53 1.10 2.60
CA LYS A 198 -33.81 0.31 1.39
C LYS A 198 -33.60 1.14 0.12
N ILE A 199 -34.04 2.40 0.12
CA ILE A 199 -33.82 3.32 -1.01
C ILE A 199 -32.30 3.55 -1.21
N GLN A 200 -31.54 3.70 -0.13
CA GLN A 200 -30.09 3.83 -0.19
C GLN A 200 -29.41 2.56 -0.75
N GLU A 201 -29.84 1.36 -0.34
CA GLU A 201 -29.35 0.09 -0.89
C GLU A 201 -29.64 -0.04 -2.40
N GLU A 202 -30.81 0.41 -2.85
CA GLU A 202 -31.14 0.39 -4.28
C GLU A 202 -30.32 1.41 -5.08
N LYS A 203 -30.09 2.62 -4.54
CA LYS A 203 -29.18 3.63 -5.12
C LYS A 203 -27.75 3.06 -5.24
N GLU A 204 -27.24 2.44 -4.18
CA GLU A 204 -25.93 1.77 -4.15
C GLU A 204 -25.85 0.67 -5.23
N LYS A 205 -26.93 -0.09 -5.42
CA LYS A 205 -26.99 -1.15 -6.44
C LYS A 205 -26.89 -0.62 -7.87
N VAL A 206 -27.53 0.51 -8.18
CA VAL A 206 -27.39 1.17 -9.49
C VAL A 206 -25.94 1.55 -9.75
N ILE A 207 -25.28 2.17 -8.76
CA ILE A 207 -23.88 2.56 -8.87
C ILE A 207 -22.97 1.33 -9.06
N ILE A 208 -23.15 0.28 -8.25
CA ILE A 208 -22.37 -0.98 -8.39
C ILE A 208 -22.54 -1.55 -9.78
N ASN A 209 -23.77 -1.69 -10.26
CA ASN A 209 -24.04 -2.26 -11.58
C ASN A 209 -23.31 -1.46 -12.66
N ARG A 210 -23.41 -0.12 -12.60
CA ARG A 210 -22.76 0.74 -13.59
C ARG A 210 -21.24 0.63 -13.56
N LEU A 211 -20.65 0.57 -12.37
CA LEU A 211 -19.21 0.35 -12.21
C LEU A 211 -18.78 -1.04 -12.71
N GLN A 212 -19.60 -2.07 -12.50
CA GLN A 212 -19.35 -3.43 -13.00
C GLN A 212 -19.55 -3.57 -14.51
N GLU A 213 -20.36 -2.72 -15.14
CA GLU A 213 -20.43 -2.61 -16.59
C GLU A 213 -19.16 -1.94 -17.16
N TYR A 214 -18.72 -0.86 -16.51
CA TYR A 214 -17.51 -0.14 -16.91
C TYR A 214 -16.25 -0.98 -16.72
N GLU A 215 -16.14 -1.71 -15.60
CA GLU A 215 -15.02 -2.61 -15.29
C GLU A 215 -15.56 -3.99 -14.86
N PRO A 216 -15.75 -4.92 -15.81
CA PRO A 216 -16.31 -6.25 -15.55
C PRO A 216 -15.58 -7.07 -14.49
N LYS A 217 -14.29 -6.81 -14.23
CA LYS A 217 -13.52 -7.51 -13.18
C LYS A 217 -14.05 -7.23 -11.76
N LEU A 218 -14.87 -6.20 -11.57
CA LEU A 218 -15.48 -5.84 -10.29
C LEU A 218 -16.64 -6.74 -9.85
N ARG A 219 -17.19 -7.57 -10.74
CA ARG A 219 -18.40 -8.39 -10.46
C ARG A 219 -18.29 -9.31 -9.24
N GLN A 220 -17.07 -9.62 -8.81
CA GLN A 220 -16.80 -10.51 -7.67
C GLN A 220 -16.16 -9.78 -6.46
N LEU A 221 -15.92 -8.47 -6.56
CA LEU A 221 -15.00 -7.76 -5.66
C LEU A 221 -15.58 -6.56 -4.93
N VAL A 222 -16.72 -6.02 -5.38
CA VAL A 222 -17.26 -4.78 -4.80
C VAL A 222 -18.21 -5.10 -3.65
N SER A 223 -17.76 -4.87 -2.43
CA SER A 223 -18.61 -4.78 -1.24
C SER A 223 -19.13 -3.35 -1.04
N LYS A 224 -20.09 -3.17 -0.12
CA LYS A 224 -20.57 -1.84 0.31
C LYS A 224 -19.44 -0.95 0.84
N ASP A 225 -18.43 -1.54 1.48
CA ASP A 225 -17.30 -0.80 2.03
C ASP A 225 -16.35 -0.34 0.88
N ASP A 226 -16.24 -1.11 -0.20
CA ASP A 226 -15.50 -0.72 -1.40
C ASP A 226 -16.17 0.45 -2.15
N LEU A 227 -17.51 0.57 -2.11
CA LEU A 227 -18.20 1.75 -2.64
C LEU A 227 -17.83 3.03 -1.89
N SER A 228 -17.70 2.95 -0.56
CA SER A 228 -17.27 4.09 0.26
C SER A 228 -15.83 4.53 -0.05
N PHE A 229 -15.02 3.62 -0.60
CA PHE A 229 -13.68 3.91 -1.09
C PHE A 229 -13.70 4.63 -2.45
N LEU A 230 -14.69 4.37 -3.31
CA LEU A 230 -14.73 4.84 -4.69
C LEU A 230 -15.32 6.23 -4.89
N LEU A 231 -16.21 6.66 -4.00
CA LEU A 231 -17.13 7.76 -4.32
C LEU A 231 -16.81 8.95 -3.41
N GLU A 232 -16.06 9.92 -3.94
CA GLU A 232 -15.77 11.17 -3.21
C GLU A 232 -16.98 12.11 -3.14
N LYS A 233 -17.85 12.09 -4.16
CA LYS A 233 -19.03 12.95 -4.25
C LYS A 233 -20.17 12.22 -4.94
N LEU A 234 -21.21 11.92 -4.17
CA LEU A 234 -22.50 11.49 -4.69
C LEU A 234 -23.42 12.71 -4.70
N VAL A 235 -23.84 13.13 -5.89
CA VAL A 235 -24.85 14.18 -6.06
C VAL A 235 -26.14 13.50 -6.50
N PHE A 236 -27.20 13.75 -5.73
CA PHE A 236 -28.53 13.23 -6.01
C PHE A 236 -29.44 14.38 -6.40
N GLU A 237 -29.96 14.33 -7.62
CA GLU A 237 -30.98 15.27 -8.11
C GLU A 237 -32.33 14.54 -8.08
N GLU A 238 -33.10 14.75 -7.00
CA GLU A 238 -34.41 14.14 -6.85
C GLU A 238 -35.47 14.96 -7.61
N ASN A 239 -36.25 14.28 -8.46
CA ASN A 239 -37.38 14.90 -9.13
C ASN A 239 -38.68 14.43 -8.49
N LEU A 240 -39.17 15.22 -7.53
CA LEU A 240 -40.39 14.93 -6.76
C LEU A 240 -41.70 15.21 -7.54
N LYS A 241 -41.64 15.44 -8.87
CA LYS A 241 -42.84 15.72 -9.67
C LYS A 241 -43.68 14.45 -9.88
N GLY A 242 -44.54 14.15 -8.92
CA GLY A 242 -45.76 13.34 -9.07
C GLY A 242 -45.57 11.84 -9.32
N ARG A 243 -44.38 11.36 -9.66
CA ARG A 243 -44.03 9.93 -9.73
C ARG A 243 -43.06 9.59 -8.60
N LYS A 244 -43.00 8.29 -8.31
CA LYS A 244 -42.16 7.55 -7.33
C LYS A 244 -40.82 8.23 -7.06
N TYR A 245 -40.19 8.02 -5.89
CA TYR A 245 -38.84 8.50 -5.57
C TYR A 245 -37.83 8.14 -6.68
N CYS A 246 -37.78 8.99 -7.69
CA CYS A 246 -37.04 8.83 -8.91
C CYS A 246 -36.17 10.07 -9.05
N GLY A 247 -34.98 9.87 -9.59
CA GLY A 247 -34.05 10.95 -9.77
C GLY A 247 -32.84 10.48 -10.53
N THR A 248 -31.91 11.41 -10.67
CA THR A 248 -30.65 11.16 -11.34
C THR A 248 -29.55 11.08 -10.29
N ILE A 249 -28.75 10.01 -10.36
CA ILE A 249 -27.56 9.82 -9.56
C ILE A 249 -26.37 10.24 -10.40
N LYS A 250 -25.68 11.29 -9.97
CA LYS A 250 -24.42 11.74 -10.59
C LYS A 250 -23.27 11.39 -9.66
N PHE A 251 -22.26 10.71 -10.19
CA PHE A 251 -21.10 10.31 -9.42
C PHE A 251 -19.83 10.32 -10.26
N THR A 252 -18.70 10.53 -9.60
CA THR A 252 -17.38 10.51 -10.24
C THR A 252 -16.49 9.47 -9.60
N ILE A 253 -15.59 8.89 -10.41
CA ILE A 253 -14.60 7.94 -9.95
C ILE A 253 -13.27 8.19 -10.65
N LEU A 254 -12.18 7.98 -9.94
CA LEU A 254 -10.85 8.01 -10.54
C LEU A 254 -10.48 6.58 -10.98
N PRO A 255 -9.94 6.39 -12.20
CA PRO A 255 -9.47 5.08 -12.64
C PRO A 255 -8.47 4.41 -11.69
N ILE A 256 -7.65 5.20 -11.00
CA ILE A 256 -6.73 4.69 -9.99
C ILE A 256 -7.43 4.11 -8.75
N GLN A 257 -8.58 4.65 -8.36
CA GLN A 257 -9.39 4.10 -7.25
C GLN A 257 -10.00 2.75 -7.65
N LEU A 258 -10.43 2.62 -8.91
CA LEU A 258 -10.90 1.34 -9.47
C LEU A 258 -9.80 0.28 -9.44
N GLN A 259 -8.59 0.62 -9.90
CA GLN A 259 -7.46 -0.30 -9.87
C GLN A 259 -7.11 -0.74 -8.44
N ALA A 260 -7.24 0.13 -7.45
CA ALA A 260 -6.96 -0.20 -6.05
C ALA A 260 -7.89 -1.28 -5.47
N ILE A 261 -9.10 -1.39 -6.02
CA ILE A 261 -10.07 -2.43 -5.62
C ILE A 261 -9.81 -3.74 -6.37
N LEU A 262 -9.39 -3.65 -7.63
CA LEU A 262 -9.06 -4.83 -8.43
C LEU A 262 -7.85 -5.59 -7.90
N ILE A 263 -7.00 -4.96 -7.10
CA ILE A 263 -5.91 -5.64 -6.39
C ILE A 263 -6.52 -6.44 -5.24
N LYS A 264 -6.84 -7.71 -5.53
CA LYS A 264 -7.44 -8.66 -4.58
C LYS A 264 -6.61 -8.86 -3.31
N ASP A 265 -5.28 -8.70 -3.42
CA ASP A 265 -4.33 -8.88 -2.33
C ASP A 265 -3.39 -7.70 -2.20
N VAL A 266 -3.51 -6.94 -1.11
CA VAL A 266 -2.48 -5.96 -0.75
C VAL A 266 -1.42 -6.73 0.01
N LYS A 267 -0.33 -7.08 -0.69
CA LYS A 267 0.89 -7.52 -0.02
C LYS A 267 1.51 -6.32 0.69
N ILE A 268 1.33 -6.27 2.01
CA ILE A 268 1.95 -5.27 2.87
C ILE A 268 3.17 -5.93 3.49
N GLY A 269 4.34 -5.73 2.87
CA GLY A 269 5.55 -6.47 3.23
C GLY A 269 5.35 -7.97 3.06
N GLU A 270 5.56 -8.74 4.13
CA GLU A 270 5.41 -10.20 4.18
C GLU A 270 3.98 -10.66 4.54
N PHE A 271 3.00 -9.76 4.56
CA PHE A 271 1.61 -10.10 4.87
C PHE A 271 0.73 -9.92 3.64
N GLN A 272 -0.06 -10.95 3.34
CA GLN A 272 -1.26 -10.84 2.53
C GLN A 272 -2.37 -10.29 3.44
N VAL A 273 -2.70 -9.00 3.26
CA VAL A 273 -3.80 -8.38 4.00
C VAL A 273 -5.05 -8.43 3.14
N ILE A 274 -6.01 -9.18 3.64
CA ILE A 274 -7.28 -9.45 2.99
C ILE A 274 -8.26 -8.32 3.37
N PRO A 275 -8.99 -7.72 2.40
CA PRO A 275 -10.02 -6.73 2.68
C PRO A 275 -11.02 -7.16 3.76
N ARG A 276 -11.66 -6.19 4.42
CA ARG A 276 -12.62 -6.46 5.49
C ARG A 276 -13.79 -7.30 4.99
N VAL A 277 -14.31 -8.17 5.85
CA VAL A 277 -15.47 -9.01 5.54
C VAL A 277 -16.39 -9.14 6.73
N LYS A 278 -17.69 -9.02 6.45
CA LYS A 278 -18.75 -9.14 7.43
C LYS A 278 -19.26 -10.58 7.51
N GLY A 279 -19.24 -11.12 8.71
CA GLY A 279 -19.86 -12.38 9.08
C GLY A 279 -21.14 -12.14 9.86
N LYS A 280 -22.12 -13.02 9.69
CA LYS A 280 -23.33 -13.04 10.51
C LYS A 280 -23.45 -14.34 11.26
N ASP A 281 -23.88 -14.27 12.51
CA ASP A 281 -24.23 -15.44 13.29
C ASP A 281 -25.64 -15.96 12.94
N LYS A 282 -26.07 -17.02 13.62
CA LYS A 282 -27.40 -17.62 13.43
C LYS A 282 -28.57 -16.67 13.75
N ASN A 283 -28.33 -15.66 14.58
CA ASN A 283 -29.31 -14.64 15.00
C ASN A 283 -29.23 -13.38 14.13
N GLN A 284 -28.51 -13.41 12.99
CA GLN A 284 -28.27 -12.28 12.09
C GLN A 284 -27.45 -11.13 12.70
N LYS A 285 -26.90 -11.29 13.90
CA LYS A 285 -25.95 -10.33 14.48
C LYS A 285 -24.63 -10.42 13.71
N GLN A 286 -23.98 -9.28 13.52
CA GLN A 286 -22.83 -9.18 12.65
C GLN A 286 -21.53 -8.88 13.38
N ALA A 287 -20.44 -9.35 12.78
CA ALA A 287 -19.08 -8.96 13.12
C ALA A 287 -18.26 -8.76 11.85
N GLU A 288 -17.32 -7.83 11.88
CA GLU A 288 -16.46 -7.46 10.77
C GLU A 288 -15.01 -7.85 11.07
N PHE A 289 -14.39 -8.53 10.12
CA PHE A 289 -13.06 -9.13 10.28
C PHE A 289 -12.11 -8.67 9.18
N GLN A 290 -10.83 -8.58 9.50
CA GLN A 290 -9.74 -8.39 8.54
C GLN A 290 -8.68 -9.47 8.77
N PHE A 291 -8.19 -10.09 7.70
CA PHE A 291 -7.21 -11.17 7.80
C PHE A 291 -5.84 -10.66 7.40
N ALA A 292 -4.83 -10.97 8.20
CA ALA A 292 -3.42 -10.82 7.87
C ALA A 292 -2.80 -12.22 7.86
N ILE A 293 -2.50 -12.71 6.67
CA ILE A 293 -1.88 -14.03 6.47
C ILE A 293 -0.42 -13.78 6.12
N LEU A 294 0.49 -14.43 6.84
CA LEU A 294 1.91 -14.35 6.52
C LEU A 294 2.16 -14.96 5.13
N SER A 295 3.14 -14.44 4.39
CA SER A 295 3.40 -14.83 3.01
C SER A 295 3.60 -16.34 2.89
N ASP A 296 3.38 -16.88 1.70
CA ASP A 296 3.41 -18.31 1.46
C ASP A 296 4.75 -19.00 1.80
N LYS A 297 5.82 -18.20 1.84
CA LYS A 297 7.16 -18.59 2.28
C LYS A 297 7.25 -18.91 3.79
N TYR A 298 6.33 -18.37 4.60
CA TYR A 298 6.30 -18.59 6.05
C TYR A 298 5.19 -19.54 6.46
N ASN A 299 5.57 -20.63 7.13
CA ASN A 299 4.63 -21.61 7.64
C ASN A 299 5.08 -22.05 9.04
N TRP A 300 4.18 -22.62 9.83
CA TRP A 300 4.63 -23.30 11.04
C TRP A 300 5.54 -24.46 10.66
N LYS A 301 6.70 -24.54 11.32
CA LYS A 301 7.64 -25.61 11.08
C LYS A 301 6.98 -26.96 11.37
N TYR A 302 7.25 -27.93 10.52
CA TYR A 302 6.74 -29.28 10.69
C TYR A 302 7.06 -29.84 12.08
N GLY A 303 6.08 -30.53 12.67
CA GLY A 303 6.20 -31.12 14.01
C GLY A 303 6.30 -30.13 15.18
N SER A 304 6.45 -28.82 14.94
CA SER A 304 6.67 -27.80 15.98
C SER A 304 5.43 -26.96 16.25
N ASP A 305 5.21 -26.56 17.50
CA ASP A 305 4.17 -25.61 17.92
C ASP A 305 4.71 -24.19 18.22
N ASN A 306 6.02 -24.00 18.18
CA ASN A 306 6.70 -22.79 18.64
C ASN A 306 7.77 -22.26 17.68
N GLN A 307 7.91 -22.87 16.49
CA GLN A 307 8.83 -22.42 15.45
C GLN A 307 8.06 -22.13 14.15
N ILE A 308 8.43 -21.02 13.53
CA ILE A 308 8.07 -20.70 12.15
C ILE A 308 9.25 -21.06 11.27
N GLU A 309 8.97 -21.52 10.05
CA GLU A 309 9.97 -21.71 9.02
C GLU A 309 9.77 -20.70 7.88
N LEU A 310 10.89 -20.27 7.30
CA LEU A 310 10.99 -19.53 6.06
C LEU A 310 11.68 -20.44 5.05
N ASN A 311 10.95 -20.89 4.02
CA ASN A 311 11.48 -21.81 3.01
C ASN A 311 12.20 -23.04 3.62
N GLY A 312 11.60 -23.64 4.66
CA GLY A 312 12.11 -24.83 5.34
C GLY A 312 13.22 -24.59 6.38
N LYS A 313 13.63 -23.34 6.63
CA LYS A 313 14.59 -22.98 7.69
C LYS A 313 13.89 -22.26 8.82
N VAL A 314 14.29 -22.53 10.07
CA VAL A 314 13.73 -21.82 11.25
C VAL A 314 13.92 -20.31 11.08
N ALA A 315 12.85 -19.54 11.29
CA ALA A 315 12.83 -18.10 11.13
C ALA A 315 12.26 -17.42 12.38
N ASP A 316 12.86 -16.29 12.76
CA ASP A 316 12.31 -15.40 13.78
C ASP A 316 11.35 -14.39 13.13
N ILE A 317 10.06 -14.48 13.47
CA ILE A 317 9.04 -13.56 12.96
C ILE A 317 8.83 -12.33 13.85
N SER A 318 9.50 -12.24 15.01
CA SER A 318 9.37 -11.11 15.93
C SER A 318 9.65 -9.75 15.28
N PRO A 319 10.67 -9.60 14.41
CA PRO A 319 10.89 -8.37 13.66
C PRO A 319 9.71 -8.03 12.74
N LEU A 320 9.10 -9.02 12.08
CA LEU A 320 7.96 -8.83 11.18
C LEU A 320 6.72 -8.34 11.93
N LEU A 321 6.41 -8.95 13.08
CA LEU A 321 5.28 -8.57 13.92
C LEU A 321 5.43 -7.15 14.49
N SER A 322 6.66 -6.67 14.65
CA SER A 322 6.96 -5.34 15.21
C SER A 322 7.09 -4.23 14.14
N ARG A 323 6.97 -4.56 12.84
CA ARG A 323 7.11 -3.57 11.76
C ARG A 323 5.97 -2.57 11.75
N LYS A 324 6.26 -1.30 11.44
CA LYS A 324 5.25 -0.22 11.45
C LYS A 324 4.07 -0.51 10.52
N GLU A 325 4.34 -1.14 9.38
CA GLU A 325 3.35 -1.56 8.40
C GLU A 325 2.39 -2.58 9.01
N MET A 326 2.92 -3.58 9.72
CA MET A 326 2.13 -4.60 10.41
C MET A 326 1.32 -3.99 11.56
N ILE A 327 1.95 -3.14 12.38
CA ILE A 327 1.28 -2.39 13.45
C ILE A 327 0.13 -1.52 12.90
N SER A 328 0.30 -0.95 11.71
CA SER A 328 -0.72 -0.10 11.09
C SER A 328 -2.01 -0.85 10.75
N ASN A 329 -1.89 -2.13 10.36
CA ASN A 329 -3.04 -3.02 10.10
C ASN A 329 -3.91 -3.25 11.34
N PHE A 330 -3.37 -3.04 12.54
CA PHE A 330 -4.07 -3.28 13.80
C PHE A 330 -4.64 -2.03 14.46
N ARG A 331 -4.49 -0.85 13.85
CA ARG A 331 -4.90 0.42 14.50
C ARG A 331 -6.39 0.46 14.81
N GLU A 332 -7.21 0.09 13.83
CA GLU A 332 -8.68 0.15 13.91
C GLU A 332 -9.32 -1.13 14.47
N THR A 333 -8.49 -2.09 14.86
CA THR A 333 -8.94 -3.35 15.44
C THR A 333 -9.52 -3.14 16.84
N SER A 334 -10.65 -3.71 17.19
CA SER A 334 -11.11 -3.77 18.58
C SER A 334 -10.44 -4.93 19.32
N GLU A 335 -10.29 -6.08 18.66
CA GLU A 335 -9.85 -7.34 19.27
C GLU A 335 -9.05 -8.20 18.26
N LEU A 336 -8.21 -9.10 18.75
CA LEU A 336 -7.33 -9.93 17.89
C LEU A 336 -7.60 -11.42 18.05
N ILE A 337 -7.49 -12.18 16.97
CA ILE A 337 -7.57 -13.64 16.96
C ILE A 337 -6.27 -14.19 16.39
N SER A 338 -5.58 -15.01 17.19
CA SER A 338 -4.42 -15.79 16.73
C SER A 338 -4.89 -17.17 16.30
N VAL A 339 -4.57 -17.56 15.07
CA VAL A 339 -5.07 -18.81 14.49
C VAL A 339 -3.97 -19.85 14.47
N GLY A 340 -4.33 -21.05 14.93
CA GLY A 340 -3.51 -22.23 14.85
C GLY A 340 -3.99 -23.15 13.76
N THR A 341 -3.06 -23.63 12.94
CA THR A 341 -3.29 -24.63 11.88
C THR A 341 -2.37 -25.82 12.11
N ALA A 342 -2.84 -27.01 11.75
CA ALA A 342 -2.01 -28.20 11.67
C ALA A 342 -2.26 -28.88 10.33
N SER A 343 -1.20 -29.44 9.78
CA SER A 343 -1.26 -30.14 8.50
C SER A 343 -1.80 -31.55 8.70
N CYS A 344 -1.93 -32.30 7.60
CA CYS A 344 -2.56 -33.62 7.61
C CYS A 344 -1.69 -34.73 8.23
N GLU A 345 -0.42 -34.47 8.52
CA GLU A 345 0.52 -35.48 9.00
C GLU A 345 0.23 -35.79 10.46
N GLY A 346 0.59 -36.98 10.92
CA GLY A 346 0.43 -37.34 12.33
C GLY A 346 -1.00 -37.69 12.74
N GLN A 347 -1.20 -37.91 14.03
CA GLN A 347 -2.48 -38.33 14.61
C GLN A 347 -3.37 -37.13 14.91
N THR A 348 -4.69 -37.25 14.71
CA THR A 348 -5.67 -36.16 14.89
C THR A 348 -5.55 -35.48 16.25
N ILE A 349 -5.44 -36.26 17.33
CA ILE A 349 -5.32 -35.72 18.70
C ILE A 349 -4.06 -34.86 18.84
N SER A 350 -2.93 -35.33 18.32
CA SER A 350 -1.64 -34.64 18.38
C SER A 350 -1.63 -33.36 17.54
N GLU A 351 -2.18 -33.41 16.32
CA GLU A 351 -2.26 -32.24 15.44
C GLU A 351 -3.26 -31.20 15.92
N ASP A 352 -4.39 -31.63 16.47
CA ASP A 352 -5.35 -30.72 17.07
C ASP A 352 -4.74 -29.99 18.28
N LYS A 353 -3.98 -30.70 19.11
CA LYS A 353 -3.22 -30.09 20.20
C LYS A 353 -2.15 -29.14 19.67
N ARG A 354 -1.40 -29.54 18.64
CA ARG A 354 -0.37 -28.69 18.03
C ARG A 354 -0.96 -27.41 17.45
N SER A 355 -2.09 -27.50 16.74
CA SER A 355 -2.84 -26.35 16.26
C SER A 355 -3.22 -25.42 17.41
N TYR A 356 -3.74 -25.95 18.53
CA TYR A 356 -4.05 -25.14 19.70
C TYR A 356 -2.82 -24.43 20.28
N ASP A 357 -1.72 -25.16 20.49
CA ASP A 357 -0.48 -24.62 21.07
C ASP A 357 0.15 -23.55 20.16
N ARG A 358 0.05 -23.70 18.83
CA ARG A 358 0.42 -22.69 17.83
C ARG A 358 -0.38 -21.40 17.96
N ALA A 359 -1.71 -21.51 18.10
CA ALA A 359 -2.57 -20.34 18.30
C ALA A 359 -2.16 -19.55 19.54
N ILE A 360 -1.86 -20.27 20.64
CA ILE A 360 -1.42 -19.68 21.91
C ILE A 360 -0.05 -18.99 21.76
N ASN A 361 0.93 -19.66 21.14
CA ASN A 361 2.27 -19.11 20.97
C ASN A 361 2.27 -17.86 20.07
N LEU A 362 1.51 -17.89 18.97
CA LEU A 362 1.32 -16.71 18.12
C LEU A 362 0.67 -15.55 18.88
N GLY A 363 -0.32 -15.84 19.73
CA GLY A 363 -0.95 -14.84 20.60
C GLY A 363 0.04 -14.19 21.58
N LYS A 364 0.98 -14.97 22.14
CA LYS A 364 2.05 -14.46 23.01
C LYS A 364 3.02 -13.55 22.23
N TRP A 365 3.47 -13.97 21.05
CA TRP A 365 4.37 -13.17 20.21
C TRP A 365 3.72 -11.86 19.79
N LEU A 366 2.44 -11.90 19.39
CA LEU A 366 1.67 -10.71 19.07
C LEU A 366 1.53 -9.79 20.28
N LYS A 367 1.20 -10.33 21.46
CA LYS A 367 1.13 -9.53 22.69
C LYS A 367 2.44 -8.78 22.94
N GLN A 368 3.58 -9.47 22.87
CA GLN A 368 4.90 -8.86 23.07
C GLN A 368 5.23 -7.79 22.02
N ALA A 369 4.88 -8.02 20.74
CA ALA A 369 5.09 -7.04 19.68
C ALA A 369 4.23 -5.79 19.87
N LEU A 370 2.97 -5.97 20.28
CA LEU A 370 1.98 -4.90 20.40
C LEU A 370 2.05 -4.13 21.73
N GLU A 371 2.65 -4.71 22.77
CA GLU A 371 2.80 -4.08 24.10
C GLU A 371 3.55 -2.75 24.08
N LYS A 372 4.40 -2.54 23.06
CA LYS A 372 5.15 -1.30 22.84
C LYS A 372 4.29 -0.15 22.28
N HIS A 373 3.03 -0.43 21.94
CA HIS A 373 2.10 0.51 21.32
C HIS A 373 0.89 0.75 22.22
N ASN A 374 0.82 1.93 22.84
CA ASN A 374 -0.16 2.27 23.88
C ASN A 374 -1.62 1.99 23.47
N ASN A 375 -1.98 2.26 22.22
CA ASN A 375 -3.32 2.04 21.68
C ASN A 375 -3.65 0.56 21.35
N LEU A 376 -2.66 -0.34 21.38
CA LEU A 376 -2.82 -1.76 21.04
C LEU A 376 -2.60 -2.69 22.24
N LYS A 377 -2.04 -2.17 23.34
CA LYS A 377 -1.69 -2.94 24.54
C LYS A 377 -2.89 -3.63 25.20
N ALA A 378 -4.02 -2.92 25.30
CA ALA A 378 -5.21 -3.32 26.06
C ALA A 378 -6.26 -4.10 25.26
N LYS A 379 -5.99 -4.45 24.00
CA LYS A 379 -6.99 -5.14 23.15
C LYS A 379 -7.24 -6.57 23.63
N GLU A 380 -8.50 -6.97 23.62
CA GLU A 380 -8.87 -8.36 23.88
C GLU A 380 -8.26 -9.29 22.84
N ARG A 381 -7.93 -10.51 23.27
CA ARG A 381 -7.30 -11.52 22.42
C ARG A 381 -8.08 -12.82 22.49
N TYR A 382 -8.11 -13.51 21.37
CA TYR A 382 -8.75 -14.80 21.17
C TYR A 382 -7.77 -15.74 20.47
N THR A 383 -8.00 -17.04 20.63
CA THR A 383 -7.35 -18.09 19.85
C THR A 383 -8.39 -18.85 19.05
N LEU A 384 -8.07 -19.14 17.79
CA LEU A 384 -8.85 -20.03 16.94
C LEU A 384 -8.03 -21.27 16.60
N THR A 385 -8.52 -22.44 16.99
CA THR A 385 -7.92 -23.73 16.64
C THR A 385 -8.67 -24.32 15.45
N LEU A 386 -8.01 -24.40 14.29
CA LEU A 386 -8.56 -25.09 13.12
C LEU A 386 -8.27 -26.60 13.15
N GLY A 387 -7.30 -27.04 13.94
CA GLY A 387 -6.98 -28.46 14.09
C GLY A 387 -6.28 -29.05 12.86
N LYS A 388 -6.34 -30.38 12.75
CA LYS A 388 -5.70 -31.16 11.69
C LYS A 388 -6.32 -30.92 10.31
N TYR A 389 -5.49 -30.82 9.27
CA TYR A 389 -5.98 -30.84 7.89
C TYR A 389 -6.56 -32.23 7.53
N LYS A 390 -7.78 -32.26 7.00
CA LYS A 390 -8.61 -33.48 6.84
C LYS A 390 -8.18 -34.39 5.70
N ARG A 391 -7.62 -33.84 4.63
CA ARG A 391 -7.25 -34.66 3.45
C ARG A 391 -6.06 -35.54 3.78
N GLN A 392 -5.95 -36.69 3.12
CA GLN A 392 -4.77 -37.53 3.26
C GLN A 392 -3.52 -36.78 2.79
N CYS A 393 -2.41 -36.97 3.50
CA CYS A 393 -1.13 -36.44 3.04
C CYS A 393 -0.63 -37.22 1.85
N SER A 394 -0.40 -36.51 0.75
CA SER A 394 0.43 -36.95 -0.35
C SER A 394 1.53 -35.92 -0.50
N GLY A 395 2.79 -36.35 -0.44
CA GLY A 395 3.94 -35.48 -0.68
C GLY A 395 4.87 -35.30 0.51
N THR A 396 5.83 -34.41 0.29
CA THR A 396 6.89 -33.97 1.19
C THR A 396 6.41 -32.92 2.18
N GLU A 397 7.21 -32.67 3.22
CA GLU A 397 6.97 -31.62 4.21
C GLU A 397 6.75 -30.24 3.58
N GLN A 398 7.48 -29.95 2.50
CA GLN A 398 7.39 -28.68 1.77
C GLN A 398 6.06 -28.57 1.00
N GLU A 399 5.55 -29.67 0.46
CA GLU A 399 4.28 -29.70 -0.27
C GLU A 399 3.07 -29.52 0.67
N THR A 400 3.19 -29.94 1.93
CA THR A 400 2.15 -29.77 2.95
C THR A 400 2.29 -28.47 3.75
N ALA A 401 3.40 -27.74 3.64
CA ALA A 401 3.63 -26.47 4.32
C ALA A 401 2.47 -25.46 4.17
N PRO A 402 1.82 -25.31 3.00
CA PRO A 402 0.64 -24.44 2.84
C PRO A 402 -0.55 -24.77 3.76
N GLN A 403 -0.60 -25.96 4.36
CA GLN A 403 -1.63 -26.36 5.34
C GLN A 403 -1.32 -25.82 6.75
N ARG A 404 -0.14 -25.22 6.95
CA ARG A 404 0.36 -24.72 8.24
C ARG A 404 0.56 -23.20 8.23
N ARG A 405 -0.38 -22.46 7.63
CA ARG A 405 -0.30 -21.00 7.52
C ARG A 405 -0.26 -20.32 8.88
N VAL A 406 0.50 -19.23 8.98
CA VAL A 406 0.48 -18.30 10.11
C VAL A 406 -0.57 -17.23 9.82
N ILE A 407 -1.66 -17.23 10.56
CA ILE A 407 -2.83 -16.38 10.28
C ILE A 407 -3.17 -15.56 11.53
N ILE A 408 -3.42 -14.27 11.32
CA ILE A 408 -3.86 -13.32 12.34
C ILE A 408 -5.14 -12.67 11.82
N ILE A 409 -6.14 -12.55 12.69
CA ILE A 409 -7.42 -11.94 12.32
C ILE A 409 -7.70 -10.80 13.27
N SER A 410 -7.99 -9.65 12.70
CA SER A 410 -8.48 -8.48 13.41
C SER A 410 -9.99 -8.49 13.43
N ILE A 411 -10.59 -8.29 14.59
CA ILE A 411 -12.00 -7.94 14.73
C ILE A 411 -12.06 -6.42 14.68
N ILE A 412 -12.73 -5.87 13.66
CA ILE A 412 -12.87 -4.41 13.49
C ILE A 412 -14.07 -3.96 14.32
N TYR A 413 -15.20 -4.62 14.13
CA TYR A 413 -16.48 -4.31 14.77
C TYR A 413 -17.23 -5.60 15.10
N ARG A 414 -18.06 -5.58 16.14
CA ARG A 414 -19.02 -6.64 16.42
C ARG A 414 -20.25 -6.09 17.14
N ASP A 415 -21.43 -6.62 16.83
CA ASP A 415 -22.65 -6.33 17.58
C ASP A 415 -22.53 -6.87 19.03
N PRO A 416 -23.23 -6.24 20.00
CA PRO A 416 -23.37 -6.80 21.34
C PRO A 416 -23.95 -8.22 21.32
N ASP A 417 -23.36 -9.12 22.10
CA ASP A 417 -23.72 -10.54 22.23
C ASP A 417 -23.83 -11.31 20.90
N VAL A 418 -23.03 -10.94 19.90
CA VAL A 418 -22.88 -11.78 18.70
C VAL A 418 -22.19 -13.09 19.07
N ASP A 419 -22.65 -14.21 18.50
CA ASP A 419 -21.87 -15.44 18.48
C ASP A 419 -20.69 -15.27 17.52
N LEU A 420 -19.58 -14.82 18.09
CA LEU A 420 -18.36 -14.49 17.36
C LEU A 420 -17.82 -15.68 16.55
N SER A 421 -17.96 -16.91 17.08
CA SER A 421 -17.51 -18.12 16.39
C SER A 421 -18.36 -18.37 15.14
N GLY A 422 -19.69 -18.28 15.27
CA GLY A 422 -20.62 -18.38 14.15
C GLY A 422 -20.38 -17.31 13.08
N ALA A 423 -20.25 -16.05 13.50
CA ALA A 423 -19.99 -14.93 12.59
C ALA A 423 -18.64 -15.09 11.86
N LEU A 424 -17.56 -15.46 12.56
CA LEU A 424 -16.26 -15.65 11.94
C LEU A 424 -16.26 -16.80 10.93
N ARG A 425 -16.89 -17.93 11.26
CA ARG A 425 -17.04 -19.05 10.33
C ARG A 425 -17.79 -18.62 9.07
N ASN A 426 -18.89 -17.86 9.23
CA ASN A 426 -19.65 -17.32 8.11
C ASN A 426 -18.81 -16.39 7.23
N ALA A 427 -18.01 -15.50 7.84
CA ALA A 427 -17.12 -14.59 7.11
C ALA A 427 -16.06 -15.34 6.30
N MET A 428 -15.41 -16.33 6.90
CA MET A 428 -14.38 -17.16 6.22
C MET A 428 -14.97 -17.94 5.05
N LYS A 429 -16.17 -18.54 5.18
CA LYS A 429 -16.82 -19.29 4.09
C LYS A 429 -17.14 -18.43 2.86
N LYS A 430 -17.38 -17.14 3.05
CA LYS A 430 -17.69 -16.20 1.95
C LYS A 430 -16.45 -15.80 1.14
N ARG A 431 -15.24 -16.11 1.62
CA ARG A 431 -13.97 -15.67 1.03
C ARG A 431 -13.26 -16.83 0.34
N GLN A 432 -13.43 -16.92 -0.97
CA GLN A 432 -12.75 -17.92 -1.82
C GLN A 432 -11.30 -17.53 -2.14
N ASP A 433 -10.91 -16.30 -1.84
CA ASP A 433 -9.59 -15.72 -2.09
C ASP A 433 -8.61 -15.91 -0.91
N LEU A 434 -9.05 -16.51 0.20
CA LEU A 434 -8.14 -16.92 1.26
C LEU A 434 -7.18 -17.99 0.73
N SER A 435 -5.90 -17.87 1.08
CA SER A 435 -4.87 -18.86 0.74
C SER A 435 -5.00 -20.19 1.51
N PHE A 436 -6.10 -20.36 2.25
CA PHE A 436 -6.51 -21.56 2.95
C PHE A 436 -8.04 -21.66 2.97
N ASP A 437 -8.56 -22.88 3.00
CA ASP A 437 -9.99 -23.14 3.11
C ASP A 437 -10.27 -23.88 4.43
N ILE A 438 -11.10 -23.26 5.27
CA ILE A 438 -11.41 -23.75 6.62
C ILE A 438 -12.16 -25.09 6.62
N GLU A 439 -12.86 -25.44 5.56
CA GLU A 439 -13.60 -26.70 5.50
C GLU A 439 -12.66 -27.90 5.40
N ASN A 440 -11.42 -27.68 4.93
CA ASN A 440 -10.38 -28.70 4.90
C ASN A 440 -9.74 -28.96 6.26
N TYR A 441 -10.14 -28.27 7.33
CA TYR A 441 -9.60 -28.49 8.69
C TYR A 441 -10.63 -29.14 9.62
N GLY A 442 -10.12 -29.94 10.57
CA GLY A 442 -10.89 -30.81 11.48
C GLY A 442 -11.69 -30.09 12.56
N ARG A 443 -11.29 -28.88 12.93
CA ARG A 443 -11.86 -28.12 14.05
C ARG A 443 -12.17 -26.68 13.68
N PHE A 444 -12.88 -26.03 14.59
CA PHE A 444 -13.12 -24.60 14.61
C PHE A 444 -13.49 -24.21 16.05
N ASP A 445 -12.47 -24.09 16.89
CA ASP A 445 -12.66 -23.80 18.32
C ASP A 445 -12.10 -22.41 18.62
N LEU A 446 -13.01 -21.45 18.81
CA LEU A 446 -12.70 -20.06 19.12
C LEU A 446 -12.83 -19.84 20.63
N LYS A 447 -11.75 -19.39 21.28
CA LYS A 447 -11.70 -19.15 22.72
C LYS A 447 -11.11 -17.79 23.01
N ARG A 448 -11.56 -17.15 24.09
CA ARG A 448 -10.91 -15.96 24.63
C ARG A 448 -9.56 -16.38 25.21
N SER A 449 -8.51 -15.64 24.90
CA SER A 449 -7.18 -15.84 25.46
C SER A 449 -7.13 -15.28 26.87
N ASN A 450 -6.65 -16.08 27.82
CA ASN A 450 -6.40 -15.64 29.19
C ASN A 450 -5.18 -14.70 29.29
#